data_AF-S4PF77-F1
#
_entry.id   AF-S4PF77-F1
#
_cell.length_a   1.000
_cell.length_b   1.000
_cell.length_c   1.000
_cell.angle_alpha   90.00
_cell.angle_beta   90.00
_cell.angle_gamma   90.00
#
_symmetry.space_group_name_H-M   'P 1'
#
loop_
_entity.id
_entity.type
_entity.pdbx_description
1 polymer ?
#
loop_
_entity_poly.entity_id
_entity_poly.type
_entity_poly.pdbx_seq_one_letter_code
_entity_poly.pdbx_strand_id
1 'polypeptide(L)'
;MVISRNFQGLFESLNETVVLSLPKLKENAIKINFTGSHEYKTVYKQEPLLPFAASEVFNAPIHRWRRLTALDENCKAAYEITFDVKGSNLDFRPGDTIGIIPQNSQSDVDNLLEHLNINDLADINYTISTDAGKKGVKVPPHIPVESTLRHILTYCVDLRGVLKKLFLLSLSMHTKDASEKRILEYFSSKEGSIAYTTHILNERICLLDILSIFTSCKPPIGLILEYLPRLLPRPYSIANSDHENSFIKVCFSVMDIGNNRKGVTTGWLEDIIIKHDNCDLEERMKNMNISNVETKI
;
A
#
# COMPACT_ATOMS: atom_id res chain seq x y z
N MET A 1 18.19 3.02 -6.62
CA MET A 1 19.09 4.19 -6.80
C MET A 1 18.98 4.80 -8.21
N VAL A 2 17.78 4.88 -8.80
CA VAL A 2 17.55 5.50 -10.13
C VAL A 2 16.85 6.86 -10.00
N ILE A 3 15.99 7.02 -8.99
CA ILE A 3 15.22 8.25 -8.75
C ILE A 3 16.12 9.44 -8.34
N SER A 4 17.21 9.18 -7.60
CA SER A 4 18.10 10.24 -7.10
C SER A 4 18.77 11.06 -8.21
N ARG A 5 19.07 10.44 -9.36
CA ARG A 5 19.72 11.14 -10.48
C ARG A 5 18.81 12.22 -11.08
N ASN A 6 17.49 12.07 -10.99
CA ASN A 6 16.55 12.99 -11.63
C ASN A 6 16.32 14.27 -10.81
N PHE A 7 16.46 14.19 -9.48
CA PHE A 7 16.32 15.37 -8.61
C PHE A 7 17.63 16.14 -8.43
N GLN A 8 18.80 15.53 -8.66
CA GLN A 8 20.09 16.21 -8.54
C GLN A 8 20.17 17.50 -9.38
N GLY A 9 19.72 17.45 -10.64
CA GLY A 9 19.67 18.64 -11.49
C GLY A 9 18.72 19.73 -10.97
N LEU A 10 17.67 19.35 -10.23
CA LEU A 10 16.78 20.31 -9.56
C LEU A 10 17.44 20.92 -8.32
N PHE A 11 18.16 20.12 -7.52
CA PHE A 11 18.96 20.63 -6.40
C PHE A 11 19.99 21.66 -6.86
N GLU A 12 20.57 21.48 -8.05
CA GLU A 12 21.59 22.39 -8.60
C GLU A 12 21.00 23.60 -9.34
N SER A 13 19.82 23.48 -9.95
CA SER A 13 19.23 24.53 -10.81
C SER A 13 18.24 25.47 -10.11
N LEU A 14 17.66 25.05 -8.98
CA LEU A 14 16.71 25.88 -8.24
C LEU A 14 17.43 27.01 -7.51
N ASN A 15 17.46 28.18 -8.15
CA ASN A 15 18.03 29.39 -7.57
C ASN A 15 17.16 29.87 -6.40
N GLU A 16 17.78 30.20 -5.25
CA GLU A 16 17.07 30.65 -4.04
C GLU A 16 16.23 31.93 -4.26
N THR A 17 16.53 32.68 -5.33
CA THR A 17 15.90 33.96 -5.68
C THR A 17 14.54 33.83 -6.39
N VAL A 18 14.15 32.65 -6.88
CA VAL A 18 12.85 32.47 -7.56
C VAL A 18 11.71 32.69 -6.56
N VAL A 19 10.68 33.47 -6.88
CA VAL A 19 9.51 33.58 -6.00
C VAL A 19 8.49 32.49 -6.37
N LEU A 20 8.08 31.67 -5.41
CA LEU A 20 7.14 30.56 -5.66
C LEU A 20 5.71 30.94 -5.31
N SER A 21 4.79 30.74 -6.25
CA SER A 21 3.36 30.90 -6.04
C SER A 21 2.76 29.63 -5.43
N LEU A 22 2.75 29.54 -4.10
CA LEU A 22 2.25 28.39 -3.36
C LEU A 22 0.73 28.46 -3.11
N PRO A 23 0.00 27.33 -3.19
CA PRO A 23 -1.41 27.28 -2.80
C PRO A 23 -1.57 27.48 -1.29
N LYS A 24 -2.77 27.89 -0.86
CA LYS A 24 -3.11 28.00 0.57
C LYS A 24 -3.19 26.61 1.19
N LEU A 25 -2.38 26.37 2.22
CA LEU A 25 -2.43 25.15 3.02
C LEU A 25 -3.43 25.32 4.17
N LYS A 26 -4.18 24.27 4.47
CA LYS A 26 -4.95 24.18 5.71
C LYS A 26 -4.09 23.47 6.74
N GLU A 27 -4.11 23.94 7.98
CA GLU A 27 -3.46 23.22 9.08
C GLU A 27 -4.08 21.85 9.26
N ASN A 28 -3.22 20.85 9.44
CA ASN A 28 -3.60 19.50 9.83
C ASN A 28 -4.41 19.53 11.13
N ALA A 29 -5.47 18.74 11.16
CA ALA A 29 -6.37 18.69 12.30
C ALA A 29 -6.59 17.28 12.86
N ILE A 30 -5.87 16.27 12.35
CA ILE A 30 -5.86 14.91 12.89
C ILE A 30 -4.70 14.75 13.88
N LYS A 31 -5.04 14.47 15.14
CA LYS A 31 -4.07 14.11 16.18
C LYS A 31 -4.29 12.67 16.62
N ILE A 32 -3.19 11.92 16.67
CA ILE A 32 -3.14 10.51 17.09
C ILE A 32 -2.68 10.46 18.55
N ASN A 33 -3.48 9.87 19.43
CA ASN A 33 -3.15 9.70 20.84
C ASN A 33 -3.02 8.21 21.15
N PHE A 34 -1.83 7.77 21.57
CA PHE A 34 -1.58 6.38 21.93
C PHE A 34 -2.07 6.09 23.35
N THR A 35 -2.76 4.96 23.52
CA THR A 35 -3.41 4.59 24.79
C THR A 35 -2.56 3.69 25.68
N GLY A 36 -1.42 3.19 25.17
CA GLY A 36 -0.55 2.24 25.88
C GLY A 36 -1.11 0.80 25.98
N SER A 37 -2.32 0.54 25.44
CA SER A 37 -2.89 -0.80 25.34
C SER A 37 -2.34 -1.55 24.12
N HIS A 38 -2.11 -2.85 24.30
CA HIS A 38 -1.76 -3.80 23.23
C HIS A 38 -2.97 -4.65 22.78
N GLU A 39 -4.18 -4.30 23.21
CA GLU A 39 -5.38 -4.94 22.70
C GLU A 39 -5.62 -4.56 21.24
N TYR A 40 -5.68 -5.55 20.36
CA TYR A 40 -5.99 -5.35 18.94
C TYR A 40 -7.47 -5.06 18.76
N LYS A 41 -7.81 -3.79 18.67
CA LYS A 41 -9.18 -3.32 18.44
C LYS A 41 -9.20 -2.28 17.33
N THR A 42 -9.95 -2.55 16.27
CA THR A 42 -10.19 -1.60 15.19
C THR A 42 -11.64 -1.13 15.24
N VAL A 43 -11.85 0.18 15.33
CA VAL A 43 -13.19 0.81 15.36
C VAL A 43 -13.25 1.92 14.33
N TYR A 44 -14.22 1.85 13.43
CA TYR A 44 -14.56 2.95 12.53
C TYR A 44 -15.71 3.79 13.09
N LYS A 45 -15.72 5.08 12.76
CA LYS A 45 -16.90 5.92 13.02
C LYS A 45 -18.11 5.46 12.21
N GLN A 46 -17.83 5.03 10.98
CA GLN A 46 -18.76 4.37 10.07
C GLN A 46 -17.91 3.46 9.18
N GLU A 47 -18.29 2.18 9.08
CA GLU A 47 -17.58 1.22 8.24
C GLU A 47 -17.49 1.72 6.79
N PRO A 48 -16.29 1.77 6.20
CA PRO A 48 -16.11 2.35 4.88
C PRO A 48 -16.66 1.39 3.81
N LEU A 49 -17.73 1.80 3.12
CA LEU A 49 -18.36 1.04 2.04
C LEU A 49 -17.36 0.58 0.99
N LEU A 50 -17.30 -0.72 0.68
CA LEU A 50 -16.41 -1.23 -0.36
C LEU A 50 -16.99 -0.89 -1.75
N PRO A 51 -16.20 -0.24 -2.64
CA PRO A 51 -16.69 0.07 -3.98
C PRO A 51 -17.09 -1.21 -4.71
N PHE A 52 -18.27 -1.19 -5.34
CA PHE A 52 -18.80 -2.28 -6.17
C PHE A 52 -19.10 -3.59 -5.43
N ALA A 53 -19.06 -3.62 -4.10
CA ALA A 53 -19.44 -4.80 -3.34
C ALA A 53 -20.94 -5.09 -3.50
N ALA A 54 -21.26 -6.31 -3.97
CA ALA A 54 -22.63 -6.84 -4.06
C ALA A 54 -22.88 -7.95 -3.02
N SER A 55 -21.88 -8.26 -2.20
CA SER A 55 -21.91 -9.29 -1.16
C SER A 55 -21.08 -8.85 0.05
N GLU A 56 -21.25 -9.59 1.15
CA GLU A 56 -20.38 -9.48 2.32
C GLU A 56 -18.94 -9.91 1.99
N VAL A 57 -17.99 -9.39 2.77
CA VAL A 57 -16.59 -9.81 2.67
C VAL A 57 -16.41 -11.16 3.36
N PHE A 58 -15.67 -12.04 2.72
CA PHE A 58 -15.29 -13.32 3.30
C PHE A 58 -13.84 -13.65 2.92
N ASN A 59 -13.21 -14.52 3.70
CA ASN A 59 -11.88 -15.03 3.41
C ASN A 59 -12.01 -16.24 2.46
N ALA A 60 -11.26 -16.20 1.36
CA ALA A 60 -11.23 -17.26 0.37
C ALA A 60 -9.80 -17.83 0.26
N PRO A 61 -9.54 -19.04 0.80
CA PRO A 61 -8.23 -19.68 0.68
C PRO A 61 -7.84 -19.92 -0.78
N ILE A 62 -6.55 -19.83 -1.10
CA ILE A 62 -6.04 -20.26 -2.40
C ILE A 62 -6.04 -21.79 -2.41
N HIS A 63 -6.91 -22.39 -3.21
CA HIS A 63 -6.99 -23.84 -3.38
C HIS A 63 -5.92 -24.38 -4.32
N ARG A 64 -5.66 -23.66 -5.41
CA ARG A 64 -4.68 -24.04 -6.43
C ARG A 64 -4.20 -22.81 -7.17
N TRP A 65 -2.98 -22.85 -7.69
CA TRP A 65 -2.48 -21.87 -8.64
C TRP A 65 -1.67 -22.55 -9.75
N ARG A 66 -1.47 -21.84 -10.86
CA ARG A 66 -0.49 -22.21 -11.90
C ARG A 66 0.03 -20.96 -12.60
N ARG A 67 1.31 -20.98 -12.97
CA ARG A 67 1.86 -19.97 -13.88
C ARG A 67 1.44 -20.31 -15.31
N LEU A 68 0.92 -19.31 -16.03
CA LEU A 68 0.44 -19.41 -17.41
C LEU A 68 1.51 -19.06 -18.44
N THR A 69 2.56 -18.34 -18.03
CA THR A 69 3.68 -17.92 -18.89
C THR A 69 4.95 -18.70 -18.57
N ALA A 70 5.86 -18.78 -19.54
CA ALA A 70 7.18 -19.38 -19.36
C ALA A 70 7.98 -18.68 -18.24
N LEU A 71 8.96 -19.39 -17.67
CA LEU A 71 9.88 -18.88 -16.64
C LEU A 71 10.98 -17.95 -17.20
N ASP A 72 10.90 -17.59 -18.47
CA ASP A 72 11.84 -16.66 -19.13
C ASP A 72 11.75 -15.26 -18.51
N GLU A 73 12.90 -14.60 -18.37
CA GLU A 73 13.06 -13.22 -17.87
C GLU A 73 12.34 -12.20 -18.76
N ASN A 74 12.18 -12.50 -20.06
CA ASN A 74 11.45 -11.64 -20.99
C ASN A 74 9.91 -11.81 -20.92
N CYS A 75 9.43 -12.78 -20.15
CA CYS A 75 8.01 -13.07 -20.03
C CYS A 75 7.43 -12.48 -18.74
N LYS A 76 6.49 -11.55 -18.88
CA LYS A 76 5.68 -11.08 -17.74
C LYS A 76 5.02 -12.27 -17.05
N ALA A 77 5.27 -12.43 -15.76
CA ALA A 77 4.67 -13.50 -14.98
C ALA A 77 3.13 -13.34 -14.98
N ALA A 78 2.43 -14.38 -15.43
CA ALA A 78 0.98 -14.43 -15.38
C ALA A 78 0.55 -15.71 -14.69
N TYR A 79 -0.46 -15.61 -13.84
CA TYR A 79 -0.94 -16.70 -13.00
C TYR A 79 -2.45 -16.88 -13.16
N GLU A 80 -2.89 -18.12 -13.04
CA GLU A 80 -4.27 -18.47 -12.71
C GLU A 80 -4.29 -18.91 -11.24
N ILE A 81 -5.16 -18.29 -10.43
CA ILE A 81 -5.44 -18.69 -9.04
C ILE A 81 -6.86 -19.21 -8.98
N THR A 82 -7.05 -20.31 -8.26
CA THR A 82 -8.35 -20.86 -7.86
C THR A 82 -8.55 -20.61 -6.36
N PHE A 83 -9.58 -19.86 -6.02
CA PHE A 83 -10.03 -19.62 -4.65
C PHE A 83 -11.10 -20.63 -4.26
N ASP A 84 -11.00 -21.20 -3.06
CA ASP A 84 -12.09 -21.95 -2.44
C ASP A 84 -13.09 -20.97 -1.84
N VAL A 85 -14.33 -21.01 -2.35
CA VAL A 85 -15.42 -20.13 -1.90
C VAL A 85 -16.60 -20.94 -1.36
N LYS A 86 -16.39 -22.20 -1.00
CA LYS A 86 -17.44 -23.04 -0.38
C LYS A 86 -17.97 -22.39 0.89
N GLY A 87 -19.30 -22.38 1.03
CA GLY A 87 -19.98 -21.74 2.16
C GLY A 87 -20.06 -20.22 2.11
N SER A 88 -19.53 -19.57 1.07
CA SER A 88 -19.69 -18.11 0.86
C SER A 88 -21.11 -17.70 0.43
N ASN A 89 -21.93 -18.66 -0.03
CA ASN A 89 -23.24 -18.43 -0.64
C ASN A 89 -23.21 -17.45 -1.82
N LEU A 90 -22.06 -17.30 -2.48
CA LEU A 90 -21.96 -16.50 -3.70
C LEU A 90 -22.67 -17.21 -4.86
N ASP A 91 -23.54 -16.46 -5.54
CA ASP A 91 -24.01 -16.80 -6.86
C ASP A 91 -23.27 -15.94 -7.88
N PHE A 92 -22.52 -16.58 -8.79
CA PHE A 92 -21.75 -15.89 -9.82
C PHE A 92 -21.87 -16.60 -11.16
N ARG A 93 -21.60 -15.86 -12.22
CA ARG A 93 -21.58 -16.34 -13.60
C ARG A 93 -20.21 -16.09 -14.23
N PRO A 94 -19.83 -16.89 -15.24
CA PRO A 94 -18.64 -16.59 -16.04
C PRO A 94 -18.72 -15.17 -16.60
N GLY A 95 -17.65 -14.40 -16.41
CA GLY A 95 -17.58 -12.99 -16.81
C GLY A 95 -17.94 -11.99 -15.70
N ASP A 96 -18.52 -12.44 -14.59
CA ASP A 96 -18.71 -11.58 -13.41
C ASP A 96 -17.34 -11.14 -12.84
N THR A 97 -17.38 -10.13 -11.96
CA THR A 97 -16.19 -9.53 -11.36
C THR A 97 -16.20 -9.72 -9.85
N ILE A 98 -15.06 -10.17 -9.30
CA ILE A 98 -14.81 -10.19 -7.87
C ILE A 98 -13.81 -9.11 -7.47
N GLY A 99 -13.97 -8.55 -6.28
CA GLY A 99 -13.03 -7.60 -5.69
C GLY A 99 -12.07 -8.30 -4.74
N ILE A 100 -10.76 -8.21 -4.99
CA ILE A 100 -9.73 -8.68 -4.06
C ILE A 100 -9.27 -7.49 -3.22
N ILE A 101 -9.44 -7.57 -1.89
CA ILE A 101 -8.97 -6.56 -0.95
C ILE A 101 -7.47 -6.82 -0.67
N PRO A 102 -6.56 -5.94 -1.10
CA PRO A 102 -5.14 -6.16 -0.90
C PRO A 102 -4.66 -5.64 0.45
N GLN A 103 -3.39 -5.94 0.76
CA GLN A 103 -2.62 -5.28 1.81
C GLN A 103 -1.33 -4.69 1.25
N ASN A 104 -0.82 -3.63 1.86
CA ASN A 104 0.54 -3.16 1.58
C ASN A 104 1.57 -4.20 2.05
N SER A 105 2.77 -4.20 1.45
CA SER A 105 3.82 -5.12 1.88
C SER A 105 4.35 -4.72 3.25
N GLN A 106 4.76 -5.72 4.03
CA GLN A 106 5.34 -5.50 5.36
C GLN A 106 6.54 -4.55 5.29
N SER A 107 7.38 -4.72 4.26
CA SER A 107 8.52 -3.84 3.99
C SER A 107 8.14 -2.36 3.83
N ASP A 108 7.03 -2.07 3.16
CA ASP A 108 6.61 -0.68 2.92
C ASP A 108 6.13 -0.02 4.19
N VAL A 109 5.40 -0.78 5.02
CA VAL A 109 4.91 -0.35 6.33
C VAL A 109 6.08 -0.10 7.26
N ASP A 110 7.03 -1.04 7.36
CA ASP A 110 8.20 -0.92 8.24
C ASP A 110 9.11 0.23 7.80
N ASN A 111 9.40 0.37 6.50
CA ASN A 111 10.19 1.49 5.98
C ASN A 111 9.59 2.85 6.36
N LEU A 112 8.27 2.99 6.34
CA LEU A 112 7.60 4.24 6.73
C LEU A 112 7.72 4.48 8.24
N LEU A 113 7.46 3.46 9.06
CA LEU A 113 7.55 3.55 10.52
C LEU A 113 8.98 3.85 10.98
N GLU A 114 9.98 3.22 10.35
CA GLU A 114 11.40 3.46 10.56
C GLU A 114 11.80 4.88 10.16
N HIS A 115 11.40 5.34 8.98
CA HIS A 115 11.70 6.71 8.57
C HIS A 115 11.15 7.74 9.55
N LEU A 116 9.98 7.50 10.14
CA LEU A 116 9.37 8.41 11.11
C LEU A 116 9.87 8.20 12.54
N ASN A 117 10.69 7.19 12.81
CA ASN A 117 11.14 6.76 14.14
C ASN A 117 9.98 6.45 15.10
N ILE A 118 8.98 5.72 14.63
CA ILE A 118 7.77 5.36 15.41
C ILE A 118 7.46 3.86 15.42
N ASN A 119 8.46 3.01 15.14
CA ASN A 119 8.30 1.55 15.14
C ASN A 119 7.76 1.01 16.47
N ASP A 120 8.24 1.55 17.59
CA ASP A 120 7.82 1.12 18.93
C ASP A 120 6.34 1.42 19.21
N LEU A 121 5.72 2.30 18.41
CA LEU A 121 4.31 2.66 18.49
C LEU A 121 3.43 1.88 17.49
N ALA A 122 4.03 1.06 16.63
CA ALA A 122 3.35 0.44 15.50
C ALA A 122 2.16 -0.43 15.93
N ASP A 123 2.33 -1.14 17.05
CA ASP A 123 1.39 -2.12 17.60
C ASP A 123 0.71 -1.63 18.88
N ILE A 124 0.82 -0.33 19.19
CA ILE A 124 0.10 0.31 20.30
C ILE A 124 -1.22 0.87 19.79
N ASN A 125 -2.30 0.60 20.51
CA ASN A 125 -3.63 1.11 20.16
C ASN A 125 -3.68 2.63 20.30
N TYR A 126 -4.17 3.32 19.27
CA TYR A 126 -4.33 4.77 19.24
C TYR A 126 -5.82 5.16 19.21
N THR A 127 -6.10 6.41 19.53
CA THR A 127 -7.38 7.07 19.27
C THR A 127 -7.18 8.37 18.48
N ILE A 128 -8.16 8.76 17.66
CA ILE A 128 -8.12 10.01 16.90
C ILE A 128 -8.90 11.10 17.61
N SER A 129 -8.25 12.24 17.82
CA SER A 129 -8.89 13.49 18.19
C SER A 129 -8.80 14.51 17.05
N THR A 130 -9.89 15.21 16.77
CA THR A 130 -9.91 16.37 15.86
C THR A 130 -10.01 17.64 16.68
N ASP A 131 -9.31 18.70 16.30
CA ASP A 131 -9.41 20.00 17.00
C ASP A 131 -10.85 20.55 16.90
N ALA A 132 -11.59 20.46 18.01
CA ALA A 132 -13.02 20.72 18.12
C ALA A 132 -13.45 22.16 17.74
N GLY A 133 -12.50 23.09 17.61
CA GLY A 133 -12.76 24.49 17.26
C GLY A 133 -12.91 24.77 15.76
N LYS A 134 -12.52 23.85 14.86
CA LYS A 134 -12.58 24.07 13.40
C LYS A 134 -13.77 23.35 12.79
N LYS A 135 -14.87 24.08 12.53
CA LYS A 135 -16.02 23.56 11.77
C LYS A 135 -15.55 22.98 10.43
N GLY A 136 -15.78 21.69 10.21
CA GLY A 136 -15.56 21.03 8.91
C GLY A 136 -14.38 20.07 8.82
N VAL A 137 -13.56 19.92 9.87
CA VAL A 137 -12.55 18.85 9.91
C VAL A 137 -13.25 17.52 10.16
N LYS A 138 -13.09 16.57 9.26
CA LYS A 138 -13.60 15.20 9.39
C LYS A 138 -12.46 14.23 9.20
N VAL A 139 -12.34 13.26 10.11
CA VAL A 139 -11.50 12.08 9.92
C VAL A 139 -11.95 11.40 8.63
N PRO A 140 -11.04 11.08 7.68
CA PRO A 140 -11.41 10.38 6.47
C PRO A 140 -12.10 9.05 6.82
N PRO A 141 -13.20 8.67 6.13
CA PRO A 141 -14.04 7.55 6.55
C PRO A 141 -13.31 6.19 6.52
N HIS A 142 -12.25 6.08 5.72
CA HIS A 142 -11.40 4.88 5.65
C HIS A 142 -10.35 4.79 6.75
N ILE A 143 -10.26 5.78 7.64
CA ILE A 143 -9.34 5.78 8.77
C ILE A 143 -10.12 5.39 10.03
N PRO A 144 -9.78 4.27 10.69
CA PRO A 144 -10.42 3.89 11.93
C PRO A 144 -10.07 4.89 13.05
N VAL A 145 -11.07 5.21 13.88
CA VAL A 145 -10.92 6.14 15.01
C VAL A 145 -10.17 5.53 16.19
N GLU A 146 -10.10 4.20 16.25
CA GLU A 146 -9.31 3.41 17.18
C GLU A 146 -8.69 2.24 16.40
N SER A 147 -7.37 2.05 16.44
CA SER A 147 -6.65 0.92 15.80
C SER A 147 -5.17 0.96 16.18
N THR A 148 -4.32 0.18 15.49
CA THR A 148 -2.86 0.29 15.54
C THR A 148 -2.32 0.93 14.26
N LEU A 149 -1.15 1.56 14.30
CA LEU A 149 -0.54 2.13 13.08
C LEU A 149 -0.26 1.04 12.05
N ARG A 150 0.22 -0.13 12.49
CA ARG A 150 0.47 -1.28 11.61
C ARG A 150 -0.80 -1.67 10.87
N HIS A 151 -1.94 -1.76 11.55
CA HIS A 151 -3.21 -2.10 10.90
C HIS A 151 -3.60 -1.08 9.83
N ILE A 152 -3.60 0.22 10.14
CA ILE A 152 -3.99 1.25 9.14
C ILE A 152 -3.07 1.20 7.93
N LEU A 153 -1.75 1.18 8.17
CA LEU A 153 -0.74 1.24 7.11
C LEU A 153 -0.74 -0.03 6.26
N THR A 154 -1.12 -1.17 6.81
CA THR A 154 -1.24 -2.43 6.07
C THR A 154 -2.52 -2.50 5.25
N TYR A 155 -3.67 -2.10 5.80
CA TYR A 155 -5.00 -2.45 5.24
C TYR A 155 -5.84 -1.26 4.76
N CYS A 156 -5.62 -0.06 5.28
CA CYS A 156 -6.59 1.03 5.13
C CYS A 156 -6.16 2.09 4.11
N VAL A 157 -4.85 2.39 4.02
CA VAL A 157 -4.33 3.51 3.22
C VAL A 157 -3.43 3.04 2.07
N ASP A 158 -3.48 3.74 0.95
CA ASP A 158 -2.62 3.45 -0.20
C ASP A 158 -1.27 4.20 -0.06
N LEU A 159 -0.21 3.45 0.22
CA LEU A 159 1.16 3.98 0.35
C LEU A 159 1.84 4.24 -1.00
N ARG A 160 1.35 3.61 -2.08
CA ARG A 160 1.96 3.62 -3.41
C ARG A 160 1.26 4.55 -4.39
N GLY A 161 0.22 5.26 -3.96
CA GLY A 161 -0.46 6.29 -4.74
C GLY A 161 0.47 7.48 -5.07
N VAL A 162 0.27 8.07 -6.25
CA VAL A 162 1.04 9.25 -6.70
C VAL A 162 0.75 10.44 -5.79
N LEU A 163 1.81 11.13 -5.33
CA LEU A 163 1.64 12.28 -4.44
C LEU A 163 1.02 13.48 -5.15
N LYS A 164 0.01 14.06 -4.51
CA LYS A 164 -0.62 15.30 -4.96
C LYS A 164 0.17 16.52 -4.49
N LYS A 165 0.14 17.60 -5.28
CA LYS A 165 0.80 18.89 -4.97
C LYS A 165 0.53 19.40 -3.54
N LEU A 166 -0.71 19.36 -3.07
CA LEU A 166 -1.03 19.82 -1.72
C LEU A 166 -0.40 18.96 -0.62
N PHE A 167 -0.20 17.66 -0.87
CA PHE A 167 0.48 16.81 0.10
C PHE A 167 1.98 17.12 0.12
N LEU A 168 2.61 17.30 -1.05
CA LEU A 168 4.01 17.73 -1.15
C LEU A 168 4.26 19.06 -0.41
N LEU A 169 3.36 20.03 -0.54
CA LEU A 169 3.43 21.28 0.21
C LEU A 169 3.32 21.07 1.72
N SER A 170 2.42 20.19 2.15
CA SER A 170 2.29 19.84 3.57
C SER A 170 3.56 19.19 4.10
N LEU A 171 4.20 18.32 3.31
CA LEU A 171 5.47 17.69 3.66
C LEU A 171 6.59 18.72 3.79
N SER A 172 6.66 19.75 2.93
CA SER A 172 7.72 20.78 3.00
C SER A 172 7.75 21.53 4.34
N MET A 173 6.60 21.65 5.03
CA MET A 173 6.52 22.25 6.36
C MET A 173 7.17 21.41 7.46
N HIS A 174 7.43 20.13 7.19
CA HIS A 174 8.07 19.18 8.08
C HIS A 174 9.45 18.72 7.58
N THR A 175 10.04 19.46 6.65
CA THR A 175 11.37 19.23 6.08
C THR A 175 12.37 20.21 6.66
N LYS A 176 13.42 19.71 7.33
CA LYS A 176 14.40 20.54 8.02
C LYS A 176 15.47 21.11 7.09
N ASP A 177 15.92 20.33 6.11
CA ASP A 177 16.88 20.79 5.13
C ASP A 177 16.24 21.81 4.19
N ALA A 178 16.89 22.96 4.03
CA ALA A 178 16.35 24.07 3.25
C ALA A 178 16.23 23.74 1.76
N SER A 179 17.17 22.96 1.21
CA SER A 179 17.16 22.58 -0.20
C SER A 179 16.07 21.55 -0.51
N GLU A 180 15.92 20.54 0.34
CA GLU A 180 14.84 19.55 0.25
C GLU A 180 13.47 20.21 0.37
N LYS A 181 13.30 21.08 1.38
CA LYS A 181 12.07 21.86 1.57
C LYS A 181 11.73 22.67 0.34
N ARG A 182 12.73 23.35 -0.21
CA ARG A 182 12.57 24.23 -1.37
C ARG A 182 12.09 23.48 -2.61
N ILE A 183 12.59 22.28 -2.83
CA ILE A 183 12.16 21.42 -3.95
C ILE A 183 10.72 20.96 -3.77
N LEU A 184 10.32 20.56 -2.56
CA LEU A 184 8.93 20.17 -2.27
C LEU A 184 7.97 21.34 -2.50
N GLU A 185 8.36 22.56 -2.10
CA GLU A 185 7.63 23.80 -2.40
C GLU A 185 7.54 24.05 -3.92
N TYR A 186 8.64 23.87 -4.65
CA TYR A 186 8.68 24.04 -6.10
C TYR A 186 7.69 23.12 -6.82
N PHE A 187 7.68 21.81 -6.51
CA PHE A 187 6.70 20.88 -7.09
C PHE A 187 5.25 21.25 -6.77
N SER A 188 5.04 21.96 -5.67
CA SER A 188 3.72 22.39 -5.21
C SER A 188 3.28 23.72 -5.79
N SER A 189 4.18 24.49 -6.38
CA SER A 189 3.92 25.84 -6.90
C SER A 189 3.36 25.85 -8.32
N LYS A 190 2.98 27.04 -8.80
CA LYS A 190 2.62 27.24 -10.20
C LYS A 190 3.83 27.07 -11.13
N GLU A 191 4.97 27.62 -10.71
CA GLU A 191 6.23 27.63 -11.46
C GLU A 191 6.83 26.23 -11.65
N GLY A 192 6.66 25.34 -10.67
CA GLY A 192 7.12 23.95 -10.77
C GLY A 192 6.08 22.98 -11.35
N SER A 193 5.03 23.48 -12.02
CA SER A 193 3.99 22.58 -12.54
C SER A 193 4.51 21.59 -13.58
N ILE A 194 5.44 22.00 -14.44
CA ILE A 194 6.08 21.11 -15.41
C ILE A 194 6.96 20.09 -14.68
N ALA A 195 7.78 20.54 -13.73
CA ALA A 195 8.64 19.67 -12.94
C ALA A 195 7.84 18.62 -12.15
N TYR A 196 6.70 19.00 -11.56
CA TYR A 196 5.78 18.06 -10.92
C TYR A 196 5.25 17.02 -11.91
N THR A 197 4.79 17.43 -13.09
CA THR A 197 4.28 16.49 -14.10
C THR A 197 5.39 15.51 -14.52
N THR A 198 6.57 16.03 -14.84
CA THR A 198 7.70 15.23 -15.31
C THR A 198 8.22 14.29 -14.25
N HIS A 199 8.52 14.79 -13.04
CA HIS A 199 9.28 14.03 -12.05
C HIS A 199 8.41 13.35 -10.99
N ILE A 200 7.15 13.75 -10.81
CA ILE A 200 6.24 13.15 -9.81
C ILE A 200 5.14 12.35 -10.51
N LEU A 201 4.39 12.97 -11.42
CA LEU A 201 3.21 12.35 -12.01
C LEU A 201 3.57 11.23 -13.00
N ASN A 202 4.45 11.51 -13.96
CA ASN A 202 4.84 10.56 -15.01
C ASN A 202 5.65 9.39 -14.42
N GLU A 203 6.56 9.70 -13.50
CA GLU A 203 7.37 8.70 -12.79
C GLU A 203 6.61 7.98 -11.65
N ARG A 204 5.33 8.34 -11.44
CA ARG A 204 4.44 7.79 -10.41
C ARG A 204 5.05 7.74 -9.00
N ILE A 205 5.68 8.84 -8.61
CA ILE A 205 6.36 8.96 -7.31
C ILE A 205 5.35 8.92 -6.16
N CYS A 206 5.57 7.99 -5.23
CA CYS A 206 4.74 7.78 -4.04
C CYS A 206 5.41 8.27 -2.75
N LEU A 207 4.75 8.08 -1.60
CA LEU A 207 5.20 8.66 -0.33
C LEU A 207 6.55 8.10 0.09
N LEU A 208 6.72 6.80 -0.07
CA LEU A 208 7.95 6.09 0.28
C LEU A 208 9.14 6.59 -0.55
N ASP A 209 8.92 6.85 -1.84
CA ASP A 209 9.96 7.42 -2.71
C ASP A 209 10.37 8.81 -2.21
N ILE A 210 9.40 9.68 -1.90
CA ILE A 210 9.63 11.04 -1.42
C ILE A 210 10.40 11.06 -0.09
N LEU A 211 10.01 10.22 0.87
CA LEU A 211 10.69 10.14 2.16
C LEU A 211 12.09 9.54 2.05
N SER A 212 12.31 8.62 1.10
CA SER A 212 13.65 8.07 0.84
C SER A 212 14.62 9.08 0.23
N ILE A 213 14.09 10.06 -0.52
CA ILE A 213 14.88 11.09 -1.21
C ILE A 213 15.11 12.29 -0.30
N PHE A 214 14.04 12.76 0.35
CA PHE A 214 14.06 13.92 1.25
C PHE A 214 14.12 13.45 2.69
N THR A 215 15.33 13.03 3.10
CA THR A 215 15.55 12.33 4.37
C THR A 215 15.28 13.21 5.60
N SER A 216 15.37 14.53 5.46
CA SER A 216 15.10 15.49 6.53
C SER A 216 13.59 15.77 6.72
N CYS A 217 12.74 15.28 5.81
CA CYS A 217 11.28 15.36 5.89
C CYS A 217 10.74 14.35 6.92
N LYS A 218 10.28 14.84 8.08
CA LYS A 218 9.76 14.03 9.19
C LYS A 218 8.34 14.49 9.57
N PRO A 219 7.33 14.25 8.71
CA PRO A 219 5.95 14.65 8.99
C PRO A 219 5.34 13.81 10.13
N PRO A 220 4.43 14.38 10.94
CA PRO A 220 3.70 13.59 11.93
C PRO A 220 2.76 12.60 11.24
N ILE A 221 2.57 11.41 11.82
CA ILE A 221 1.74 10.35 11.21
C ILE A 221 0.29 10.79 10.96
N GLY A 222 -0.28 11.64 11.82
CA GLY A 222 -1.62 12.20 11.61
C GLY A 222 -1.75 12.99 10.30
N LEU A 223 -0.67 13.68 9.87
CA LEU A 223 -0.64 14.37 8.57
C LEU A 223 -0.71 13.38 7.42
N ILE A 224 0.08 12.32 7.49
CA ILE A 224 0.10 11.28 6.45
C ILE A 224 -1.30 10.67 6.30
N LEU A 225 -1.94 10.31 7.41
CA LEU A 225 -3.28 9.71 7.40
C LEU A 225 -4.38 10.66 6.90
N GLU A 226 -4.20 11.98 7.02
CA GLU A 226 -5.12 12.96 6.45
C GLU A 226 -5.07 12.96 4.91
N TYR A 227 -3.87 12.80 4.33
CA TYR A 227 -3.66 12.94 2.89
C TYR A 227 -3.72 11.63 2.11
N LEU A 228 -3.38 10.50 2.74
CA LEU A 228 -3.35 9.22 2.04
C LEU A 228 -4.76 8.74 1.66
N PRO A 229 -4.98 8.35 0.40
CA PRO A 229 -6.25 7.82 -0.03
C PRO A 229 -6.46 6.40 0.54
N ARG A 230 -7.71 5.93 0.47
CA ARG A 230 -8.06 4.58 0.84
C ARG A 230 -7.36 3.54 -0.04
N LEU A 231 -6.88 2.46 0.58
CA LEU A 231 -6.47 1.26 -0.15
C LEU A 231 -7.71 0.54 -0.71
N LEU A 232 -7.87 0.55 -2.03
CA LEU A 232 -9.08 0.03 -2.67
C LEU A 232 -9.00 -1.46 -3.00
N PRO A 233 -10.12 -2.20 -2.99
CA PRO A 233 -10.19 -3.52 -3.62
C PRO A 233 -9.86 -3.43 -5.11
N ARG A 234 -9.24 -4.47 -5.67
CA ARG A 234 -8.92 -4.56 -7.10
C ARG A 234 -9.87 -5.55 -7.78
N PRO A 235 -10.57 -5.15 -8.86
CA PRO A 235 -11.50 -6.01 -9.57
C PRO A 235 -10.77 -7.02 -10.46
N TYR A 236 -11.28 -8.25 -10.50
CA TYR A 236 -10.82 -9.32 -11.38
C TYR A 236 -12.00 -10.07 -11.98
N SER A 237 -11.92 -10.40 -13.27
CA SER A 237 -12.94 -11.21 -13.95
C SER A 237 -12.82 -12.68 -13.56
N ILE A 238 -13.96 -13.31 -13.31
CA ILE A 238 -14.07 -14.75 -13.06
C ILE A 238 -13.82 -15.51 -14.37
N ALA A 239 -12.84 -16.42 -14.33
CA ALA A 239 -12.29 -17.14 -15.48
C ALA A 239 -12.76 -18.61 -15.57
N ASN A 240 -13.78 -18.99 -14.81
CA ASN A 240 -14.38 -20.32 -14.89
C ASN A 240 -15.91 -20.28 -14.87
N SER A 241 -16.48 -21.38 -15.36
CA SER A 241 -17.84 -21.81 -15.05
C SER A 241 -17.75 -22.94 -14.04
N ASP A 242 -18.38 -22.78 -12.88
CA ASP A 242 -18.57 -23.86 -11.92
C ASP A 242 -20.06 -23.97 -11.61
N HIS A 243 -20.64 -25.14 -11.82
CA HIS A 243 -22.07 -25.34 -11.55
C HIS A 243 -22.38 -25.33 -10.04
N GLU A 244 -21.39 -25.68 -9.22
CA GLU A 244 -21.54 -25.74 -7.76
C GLU A 244 -21.09 -24.45 -7.06
N ASN A 245 -20.61 -23.44 -7.82
CA ASN A 245 -20.04 -22.18 -7.32
C ASN A 245 -19.10 -22.37 -6.12
N SER A 246 -18.35 -23.49 -6.11
CA SER A 246 -17.44 -23.85 -5.02
C SER A 246 -16.06 -23.23 -5.21
N PHE A 247 -15.69 -22.95 -6.47
CA PHE A 247 -14.40 -22.40 -6.80
C PHE A 247 -14.50 -21.22 -7.76
N ILE A 248 -13.74 -20.17 -7.47
CA ILE A 248 -13.57 -19.02 -8.37
C ILE A 248 -12.14 -19.01 -8.91
N LYS A 249 -12.00 -18.95 -10.23
CA LYS A 249 -10.71 -18.79 -10.90
C LYS A 249 -10.52 -17.36 -11.36
N VAL A 250 -9.33 -16.83 -11.16
CA VAL A 250 -8.91 -15.52 -11.64
C VAL A 250 -7.56 -15.65 -12.35
N CYS A 251 -7.43 -14.96 -13.48
CA CYS A 251 -6.16 -14.81 -14.18
C CYS A 251 -5.64 -13.39 -14.02
N PHE A 252 -4.34 -13.22 -13.75
CA PHE A 252 -3.71 -11.91 -13.69
C PHE A 252 -2.25 -11.96 -14.14
N SER A 253 -1.75 -10.83 -14.61
CA SER A 253 -0.32 -10.61 -14.82
C SER A 253 0.27 -9.74 -13.72
N VAL A 254 1.44 -10.11 -13.23
CA VAL A 254 2.17 -9.33 -12.22
C VAL A 254 2.55 -7.99 -12.82
N MET A 255 2.07 -6.91 -12.20
CA MET A 255 2.33 -5.57 -12.69
C MET A 255 3.70 -5.13 -12.21
N ASP A 256 4.58 -4.72 -13.12
CA ASP A 256 5.77 -3.94 -12.78
C ASP A 256 5.39 -2.46 -12.84
N ILE A 257 5.67 -1.73 -11.77
CA ILE A 257 5.39 -0.28 -11.66
C ILE A 257 6.68 0.55 -11.64
N GLY A 258 7.81 -0.04 -12.03
CA GLY A 258 9.13 0.58 -12.02
C GLY A 258 9.80 0.54 -10.65
N ASN A 259 11.09 0.89 -10.62
CA ASN A 259 11.92 0.91 -9.41
C ASN A 259 11.94 -0.44 -8.66
N ASN A 260 11.94 -1.56 -9.38
CA ASN A 260 11.87 -2.92 -8.83
C ASN A 260 10.65 -3.16 -7.93
N ARG A 261 9.53 -2.46 -8.18
CA ARG A 261 8.29 -2.62 -7.43
C ARG A 261 7.23 -3.28 -8.29
N LYS A 262 6.51 -4.20 -7.66
CA LYS A 262 5.31 -4.82 -8.23
C LYS A 262 4.06 -4.00 -7.86
N GLY A 263 2.97 -4.18 -8.60
CA GLY A 263 1.66 -3.66 -8.21
C GLY A 263 1.22 -4.23 -6.86
N VAL A 264 0.48 -3.45 -6.06
CA VAL A 264 0.11 -3.84 -4.68
C VAL A 264 -0.59 -5.20 -4.65
N THR A 265 -1.71 -5.36 -5.36
CA THR A 265 -2.48 -6.60 -5.33
C THR A 265 -1.79 -7.75 -6.07
N THR A 266 -1.26 -7.52 -7.26
CA THR A 266 -0.66 -8.61 -8.06
C THR A 266 0.68 -9.08 -7.51
N GLY A 267 1.48 -8.17 -6.95
CA GLY A 267 2.69 -8.51 -6.19
C GLY A 267 2.35 -9.26 -4.91
N TRP A 268 1.35 -8.80 -4.15
CA TRP A 268 0.89 -9.49 -2.94
C TRP A 268 0.39 -10.92 -3.21
N LEU A 269 -0.43 -11.11 -4.26
CA LEU A 269 -0.89 -12.44 -4.66
C LEU A 269 0.26 -13.35 -5.10
N GLU A 270 1.23 -12.82 -5.85
CA GLU A 270 2.42 -13.57 -6.24
C GLU A 270 3.29 -13.95 -5.02
N ASP A 271 3.48 -13.04 -4.07
CA ASP A 271 4.23 -13.31 -2.85
C ASP A 271 3.57 -14.42 -2.01
N ILE A 272 2.23 -14.47 -1.95
CA ILE A 272 1.50 -15.56 -1.29
C ILE A 272 1.77 -16.88 -2.02
N ILE A 273 1.66 -16.89 -3.35
CA ILE A 273 1.91 -18.07 -4.19
C ILE A 273 3.32 -18.62 -3.94
N ILE A 274 4.34 -17.77 -4.03
CA ILE A 274 5.75 -18.17 -3.91
C ILE A 274 6.06 -18.67 -2.50
N LYS A 275 5.51 -18.02 -1.46
CA LYS A 275 5.67 -18.48 -0.08
C LYS A 275 5.04 -19.85 0.14
N HIS A 276 3.85 -20.08 -0.41
CA HIS A 276 3.19 -21.37 -0.32
C HIS A 276 4.02 -22.48 -0.99
N ASP A 277 4.58 -22.22 -2.17
CA ASP A 277 5.43 -23.18 -2.89
C ASP A 277 6.69 -23.55 -2.09
N ASN A 278 7.35 -22.55 -1.47
CA ASN A 278 8.52 -22.79 -0.64
C ASN A 278 8.17 -23.59 0.63
N CYS A 279 7.05 -23.29 1.29
CA CYS A 279 6.59 -24.07 2.44
C CYS A 279 6.27 -25.52 2.04
N ASP A 280 5.57 -25.72 0.91
CA ASP A 280 5.27 -27.05 0.37
C ASP A 280 6.55 -27.83 0.04
N LEU A 281 7.54 -27.16 -0.56
CA LEU A 281 8.85 -27.74 -0.85
C LEU A 281 9.58 -28.14 0.44
N GLU A 282 9.64 -27.27 1.45
CA GLU A 282 10.24 -27.58 2.75
C GLU A 282 9.56 -28.76 3.44
N GLU A 283 8.23 -28.83 3.40
CA GLU A 283 7.46 -29.94 3.98
C GLU A 283 7.72 -31.25 3.22
N ARG A 284 7.72 -31.22 1.89
CA ARG A 284 8.08 -32.37 1.05
C ARG A 284 9.52 -32.83 1.30
N MET A 285 10.46 -31.90 1.51
CA MET A 285 11.84 -32.22 1.85
C MET A 285 11.97 -32.86 3.24
N LYS A 286 11.23 -32.36 4.25
CA LYS A 286 11.17 -32.97 5.59
C LYS A 286 10.64 -34.39 5.55
N ASN A 287 9.63 -34.65 4.71
CA ASN A 287 9.03 -35.97 4.53
C ASN A 287 9.88 -36.94 3.70
N MET A 288 10.98 -36.46 3.09
CA MET A 288 11.95 -37.27 2.36
C MET A 288 13.18 -37.67 3.20
N ASN A 289 13.26 -37.28 4.48
CA ASN A 289 14.35 -37.75 5.35
C ASN A 289 14.21 -39.25 5.63
N ILE A 290 15.07 -40.05 4.99
CA ILE A 290 15.18 -41.50 5.19
C ILE A 290 15.88 -41.74 6.53
N SER A 291 15.12 -41.83 7.62
CA SER A 291 15.60 -42.34 8.91
C SER A 291 15.07 -43.75 9.24
N ASN A 292 14.51 -44.48 8.27
CA ASN A 292 14.19 -45.90 8.41
C ASN A 292 15.02 -46.73 7.43
N VAL A 293 16.32 -46.84 7.69
CA VAL A 293 17.07 -48.04 7.31
C VAL A 293 17.08 -48.93 8.55
N GLU A 294 15.98 -49.64 8.77
CA GLU A 294 16.00 -50.81 9.65
C GLU A 294 16.98 -51.80 9.04
N THR A 295 18.16 -51.88 9.65
CA THR A 295 19.18 -52.87 9.33
C THR A 295 18.67 -54.20 9.87
N LYS A 296 18.00 -54.99 9.03
CA LYS A 296 17.77 -56.41 9.33
C LYS A 296 19.06 -57.16 9.05
N ILE A 297 19.76 -57.52 10.13
CA ILE A 297 20.76 -58.59 10.17
C ILE A 297 20.03 -59.92 10.11
#